data_AF-A0A2E2HFQ1-F1
#
_entry.id   AF-A0A2E2HFQ1-F1
#
_cell.length_a   1.000
_cell.length_b   1.000
_cell.length_c   1.000
_cell.angle_alpha   90.00
_cell.angle_beta   90.00
_cell.angle_gamma   90.00
#
_symmetry.space_group_name_H-M   'P 1'
#
loop_
_entity.id
_entity.type
_entity.pdbx_description
1 polymer ?
#
loop_
_entity_poly.entity_id
_entity_poly.type
_entity_poly.pdbx_seq_one_letter_code
_entity_poly.pdbx_strand_id
1 'polypeptide(L)'
;MALLNRDKVSEKAEKTARELDTANFRITQLENQFRELQFTNKALWELLKISAELPDDALEEKLLAMKQVIEERANQTMTCDSCQRIVPADKPSCYYCGAALKHDK
;
A
#
# COMPACT_ATOMS: atom_id res chain seq x y z
N MET A 1 7.50 -18.99 -43.30
CA MET A 1 7.76 -18.91 -41.84
C MET A 1 8.19 -17.53 -41.34
N ALA A 2 8.93 -16.71 -42.11
CA ALA A 2 9.37 -15.38 -41.64
C ALA A 2 8.24 -14.33 -41.45
N LEU A 3 7.19 -14.36 -42.28
CA LEU A 3 6.06 -13.40 -42.21
C LEU A 3 5.18 -13.60 -40.97
N LEU A 4 4.84 -14.85 -40.64
CA LEU A 4 4.08 -15.22 -39.43
C LEU A 4 4.76 -14.79 -38.12
N ASN A 5 6.09 -14.61 -38.13
CA ASN A 5 6.83 -14.15 -36.96
C ASN A 5 6.79 -12.62 -36.82
N ARG A 6 6.71 -11.88 -37.93
CA ARG A 6 6.51 -10.42 -37.93
C ARG A 6 5.13 -10.04 -37.42
N ASP A 7 4.09 -10.76 -37.83
CA ASP A 7 2.71 -10.49 -37.41
C ASP A 7 2.54 -10.71 -35.90
N LYS A 8 3.12 -11.79 -35.36
CA LYS A 8 3.15 -12.06 -33.91
C LYS A 8 3.93 -11.02 -33.12
N VAL A 9 5.01 -10.48 -33.69
CA VAL A 9 5.80 -9.41 -33.06
C VAL A 9 5.02 -8.10 -33.07
N SER A 10 4.30 -7.79 -34.15
CA SER A 10 3.43 -6.61 -34.24
C SER A 10 2.27 -6.68 -33.23
N GLU A 11 1.59 -7.82 -33.17
CA GLU A 11 0.48 -8.05 -32.22
C GLU A 11 0.94 -7.95 -30.76
N LYS A 12 2.12 -8.50 -30.45
CA LYS A 12 2.72 -8.37 -29.12
C LYS A 12 3.10 -6.92 -28.81
N ALA A 13 3.65 -6.18 -29.77
CA ALA A 13 4.02 -4.79 -29.59
C ALA A 13 2.79 -3.89 -29.34
N GLU A 14 1.71 -4.09 -30.10
CA GLU A 14 0.44 -3.38 -29.89
C GLU A 14 -0.18 -3.70 -28.53
N LYS A 15 -0.15 -4.96 -28.11
CA LYS A 15 -0.63 -5.36 -26.78
C LYS A 15 0.17 -4.66 -25.67
N THR A 16 1.50 -4.70 -25.75
CA THR A 16 2.36 -4.02 -24.77
C THR A 16 2.13 -2.51 -24.76
N ALA A 17 1.91 -1.88 -25.92
CA ALA A 17 1.62 -0.45 -26.01
C ALA A 17 0.30 -0.11 -25.29
N ARG A 18 -0.76 -0.90 -25.50
CA ARG A 18 -2.05 -0.69 -24.78
C ARG A 18 -1.92 -0.91 -23.28
N GLU A 19 -1.15 -1.92 -22.85
CA GLU A 19 -0.86 -2.16 -21.43
C GLU A 19 -0.10 -0.99 -20.81
N LEU A 20 0.89 -0.44 -21.53
CA LEU A 20 1.66 0.73 -21.12
C LEU A 20 0.76 1.99 -21.02
N ASP A 21 -0.11 2.22 -22.00
CA ASP A 21 -1.04 3.35 -21.97
C ASP A 21 -2.02 3.23 -20.80
N THR A 22 -2.52 2.02 -20.54
CA THR A 22 -3.41 1.74 -19.40
C THR A 22 -2.68 1.98 -18.07
N ALA A 23 -1.42 1.53 -17.96
CA ALA A 23 -0.60 1.74 -16.77
C ALA A 23 -0.31 3.22 -16.54
N ASN A 24 0.07 3.96 -17.59
CA ASN A 24 0.32 5.40 -17.52
C ASN A 24 -0.94 6.17 -17.10
N PHE A 25 -2.08 5.83 -17.67
CA PHE A 25 -3.36 6.42 -17.27
C PHE A 25 -3.66 6.18 -15.79
N ARG A 26 -3.45 4.94 -15.31
CA ARG A 26 -3.60 4.58 -13.89
C ARG A 26 -2.65 5.39 -13.01
N ILE A 27 -1.40 5.56 -13.41
CA ILE A 27 -0.41 6.37 -12.69
C ILE A 27 -0.90 7.81 -12.56
N THR A 28 -1.31 8.43 -13.67
CA THR A 28 -1.83 9.81 -13.64
C THR A 28 -3.06 9.95 -12.75
N GLN A 29 -3.97 8.97 -12.75
CA GLN A 29 -5.12 8.98 -11.84
C GLN A 29 -4.69 8.90 -10.37
N LEU A 30 -3.77 7.99 -10.04
CA LEU A 30 -3.26 7.84 -8.68
C LEU A 30 -2.51 9.10 -8.21
N GLU A 31 -1.73 9.73 -9.07
CA GLU A 31 -1.05 10.98 -8.77
C GLU A 31 -2.04 12.12 -8.48
N ASN A 32 -3.14 12.19 -9.23
CA ASN A 32 -4.20 13.16 -8.99
C ASN A 32 -4.88 12.92 -7.63
N GLN A 33 -5.29 11.69 -7.35
CA GLN A 33 -5.89 11.31 -6.07
C GLN A 33 -4.96 11.58 -4.90
N PHE A 34 -3.67 11.31 -5.06
CA PHE A 34 -2.67 11.57 -4.05
C PHE A 34 -2.50 13.08 -3.79
N ARG A 35 -2.46 13.91 -4.86
CA ARG A 35 -2.44 15.37 -4.72
C ARG A 35 -3.66 15.90 -3.98
N GLU A 36 -4.86 15.44 -4.34
CA GLU A 36 -6.10 15.82 -3.65
C GLU A 36 -6.04 15.46 -2.16
N LEU A 37 -5.62 14.24 -1.84
CA LEU A 37 -5.47 13.78 -0.46
C LEU A 37 -4.45 14.62 0.33
N GLN A 38 -3.33 15.01 -0.30
CA GLN A 38 -2.35 15.91 0.32
C GLN A 38 -2.95 17.28 0.64
N PHE A 39 -3.71 17.87 -0.28
CA PHE A 39 -4.37 19.15 -0.04
C PHE A 39 -5.41 19.05 1.09
N THR A 40 -6.25 18.01 1.07
CA THR A 40 -7.24 17.78 2.13
C THR A 40 -6.57 17.59 3.48
N ASN A 41 -5.53 16.76 3.58
CA ASN A 41 -4.81 16.55 4.83
C ASN A 41 -4.16 17.83 5.35
N LYS A 42 -3.58 18.66 4.46
CA LYS A 42 -3.03 19.95 4.86
C LYS A 42 -4.11 20.87 5.41
N ALA A 43 -5.25 20.99 4.71
CA ALA A 43 -6.37 21.81 5.17
C ALA A 43 -6.93 21.32 6.52
N LEU A 44 -7.08 20.01 6.70
CA LEU A 44 -7.51 19.41 7.96
C LEU A 44 -6.53 19.70 9.10
N TRP A 45 -5.22 19.64 8.84
CA TRP A 45 -4.22 19.97 9.85
C TRP A 45 -4.28 21.44 10.26
N GLU A 46 -4.36 22.36 9.31
CA GLU A 46 -4.50 23.79 9.61
C GLU A 46 -5.76 24.09 10.44
N LEU A 47 -6.89 23.46 10.08
CA LEU A 47 -8.14 23.56 10.85
C LEU A 47 -7.98 23.01 12.27
N LEU A 48 -7.35 21.84 12.41
CA LEU A 48 -7.13 21.21 13.71
C LEU A 48 -6.22 22.06 14.59
N LYS A 49 -5.11 22.56 14.03
CA LYS A 49 -4.14 23.43 14.70
C LYS A 49 -4.82 24.67 15.30
N ILE A 50 -5.69 25.31 14.52
CA ILE A 50 -6.48 26.46 14.98
C ILE A 50 -7.46 26.06 16.09
N SER A 51 -8.20 24.95 15.91
CA SER A 51 -9.26 24.55 16.84
C SER A 51 -8.77 24.02 18.19
N ALA A 52 -7.57 23.44 18.22
CA ALA A 52 -7.02 22.74 19.38
C ALA A 52 -5.75 23.43 19.95
N GLU A 53 -5.42 24.62 19.45
CA GLU A 53 -4.24 25.42 19.87
C GLU A 53 -2.95 24.59 19.88
N LEU A 54 -2.78 23.73 18.89
CA LEU A 54 -1.64 22.81 18.83
C LEU A 54 -0.37 23.55 18.38
N PRO A 55 0.79 23.25 18.97
CA PRO A 55 2.06 23.77 18.49
C PRO A 55 2.43 23.13 17.14
N ASP A 56 3.32 23.81 16.41
CA ASP A 56 3.70 23.46 15.04
C ASP A 56 4.33 22.05 14.92
N ASP A 57 4.97 21.56 15.98
CA ASP A 57 5.69 20.28 16.05
C ASP A 57 4.81 19.09 16.49
N ALA A 58 3.61 19.34 17.05
CA ALA A 58 2.75 18.28 17.59
C ALA A 58 2.35 17.21 16.55
N LEU A 59 2.17 17.61 15.28
CA LEU A 59 1.87 16.65 14.21
C LEU A 59 3.08 15.76 13.92
N GLU A 60 4.28 16.34 13.88
CA GLU A 60 5.50 15.59 13.57
C GLU A 60 5.76 14.53 14.65
N GLU A 61 5.62 14.90 15.92
CA GLU A 61 5.71 13.96 17.04
C GLU A 61 4.68 12.83 16.92
N LYS A 62 3.42 13.18 16.63
CA LYS A 62 2.35 12.18 16.48
C LYS A 62 2.60 11.25 15.30
N LEU A 63 3.08 11.78 14.18
CA LEU A 63 3.43 11.00 13.00
C LEU A 63 4.59 10.04 13.28
N LEU A 64 5.61 10.48 14.01
CA LEU A 64 6.73 9.64 14.42
C LEU A 64 6.25 8.49 15.32
N ALA A 65 5.46 8.79 16.35
CA ALA A 65 4.90 7.79 17.24
C ALA A 65 4.01 6.78 16.49
N MET A 66 3.19 7.23 15.55
CA MET A 66 2.35 6.32 14.74
C MET A 66 3.18 5.44 13.81
N LYS A 67 4.26 5.96 13.21
CA LYS A 67 5.17 5.15 12.37
C LYS A 67 5.82 4.04 13.20
N GLN A 68 6.30 4.35 14.40
CA GLN A 68 6.86 3.35 15.31
C GLN A 68 5.86 2.24 15.63
N VAL A 69 4.61 2.59 15.96
CA VAL A 69 3.55 1.59 16.22
C VAL A 69 3.28 0.69 15.00
N ILE A 70 3.30 1.25 13.79
CA ILE A 70 3.11 0.46 12.55
C ILE A 70 4.30 -0.48 12.32
N GLU A 71 5.53 0.00 12.49
CA GLU A 71 6.75 -0.80 12.35
C GLU A 71 6.82 -1.92 13.39
N GLU A 72 6.50 -1.63 14.64
CA GLU A 72 6.41 -2.63 15.71
C GLU A 72 5.40 -3.73 15.38
N ARG A 73 4.20 -3.35 14.90
CA ARG A 73 3.18 -4.31 14.46
C ARG A 73 3.64 -5.13 13.25
N ALA A 74 4.33 -4.52 12.29
CA ALA A 74 4.83 -5.22 11.12
C ALA A 74 5.92 -6.24 11.48
N ASN A 75 6.72 -5.96 12.50
CA ASN A 75 7.78 -6.83 12.99
C ASN A 75 7.27 -7.97 13.88
N GLN A 76 6.07 -7.85 14.43
CA GLN A 76 5.39 -8.93 15.15
C GLN A 76 4.88 -9.97 14.16
N THR A 77 5.67 -11.02 13.97
CA THR A 77 5.33 -12.13 13.10
C THR A 77 5.32 -13.45 13.87
N MET A 78 4.55 -14.41 13.37
CA MET A 78 4.48 -15.76 13.89
C MET A 78 4.54 -16.76 12.75
N THR A 79 4.88 -18.00 13.06
CA THR A 79 4.85 -19.10 12.09
C THR A 79 3.49 -19.77 12.16
N CYS A 80 2.83 -19.97 11.02
CA CYS A 80 1.58 -20.72 10.98
C CYS A 80 1.84 -22.22 11.19
N ASP A 81 1.26 -22.83 12.23
CA ASP A 81 1.44 -24.26 12.53
C ASP A 81 0.99 -25.20 11.40
N SER A 82 0.03 -24.77 10.56
CA SER A 82 -0.53 -25.61 9.49
C SER A 82 0.29 -25.59 8.20
N CYS A 83 0.82 -24.43 7.79
CA CYS A 83 1.52 -24.28 6.51
C CYS A 83 2.97 -23.80 6.64
N GLN A 84 3.44 -23.58 7.87
CA GLN A 84 4.80 -23.18 8.25
C GLN A 84 5.29 -21.87 7.62
N ARG A 85 4.40 -21.05 7.08
CA ARG A 85 4.74 -19.71 6.58
C ARG A 85 4.72 -18.67 7.69
N ILE A 86 5.61 -17.70 7.59
CA ILE A 86 5.62 -16.52 8.46
C ILE A 86 4.46 -15.62 8.06
N VAL A 87 3.68 -15.21 9.06
CA VAL A 87 2.51 -14.33 8.92
C VAL A 87 2.52 -13.28 10.04
N PRO A 88 1.88 -12.12 9.84
CA PRO A 88 1.73 -11.13 10.91
C PRO A 88 0.99 -11.74 12.11
N ALA A 89 1.50 -11.49 13.30
CA ALA A 89 0.98 -12.03 14.55
C ALA A 89 -0.33 -11.34 15.00
N ASP A 90 -0.78 -10.29 14.32
CA ASP A 90 -2.02 -9.56 14.61
C ASP A 90 -3.25 -10.13 13.87
N LYS A 91 -3.07 -11.14 13.01
CA LYS A 91 -4.16 -11.71 12.20
C LYS A 91 -4.80 -12.92 12.89
N PRO A 92 -6.13 -13.04 12.84
CA PRO A 92 -6.83 -14.19 13.43
C PRO A 92 -6.65 -15.49 12.61
N SER A 93 -6.26 -15.38 11.34
CA SER A 93 -6.11 -16.52 10.43
C SER A 93 -4.97 -16.31 9.44
N CYS A 94 -4.33 -17.40 9.02
CA CYS A 94 -3.30 -17.40 8.00
C CYS A 94 -3.90 -16.99 6.64
N TYR A 95 -3.39 -15.93 6.02
CA TYR A 95 -3.85 -15.49 4.70
C TYR A 95 -3.44 -16.43 3.55
N TYR A 96 -2.55 -17.40 3.81
CA TYR A 96 -2.15 -18.41 2.82
C TYR A 96 -3.00 -19.68 2.86
N CYS A 97 -3.28 -20.22 4.05
CA CYS A 97 -4.00 -21.51 4.18
C CYS A 97 -5.35 -21.40 4.90
N GLY A 98 -5.71 -20.23 5.42
CA GLY A 98 -6.97 -20.00 6.14
C GLY A 98 -7.03 -20.59 7.55
N ALA A 99 -6.00 -21.32 8.01
CA ALA A 99 -5.98 -21.88 9.36
C ALA A 99 -5.99 -20.77 10.43
N ALA A 100 -6.70 -21.00 11.54
CA ALA A 100 -6.71 -20.10 12.68
C ALA A 100 -5.29 -19.99 13.28
N LEU A 101 -4.88 -18.77 13.60
CA LEU A 101 -3.61 -18.49 14.25
C LEU A 101 -3.82 -18.45 15.77
N LYS A 102 -3.05 -19.24 16.52
CA LYS A 102 -3.11 -19.22 17.98
C LYS A 102 -2.19 -18.11 18.49
N HIS A 103 -2.79 -17.04 19.00
CA HIS A 103 -2.03 -16.01 19.71
C HIS A 103 -1.72 -16.53 21.11
N ASP A 104 -0.46 -16.90 21.37
CA ASP A 104 -0.02 -17.13 22.75
C ASP A 104 -0.08 -15.77 23.47
N LYS A 105 -0.97 -15.69 24.47
CA LYS A 105 -1.20 -14.49 25.29
C LYS A 105 -0.01 -14.16 26.16
#